data_AF-A0A9X8BT19-F1
#
_entry.id   AF-A0A9X8BT19-F1
#
_cell.length_a   1.000
_cell.length_b   1.000
_cell.length_c   1.000
_cell.angle_alpha   90.00
_cell.angle_beta   90.00
_cell.angle_gamma   90.00
#
_symmetry.space_group_name_H-M   'P 1'
#
loop_
_entity.id
_entity.type
_entity.pdbx_description
1 polymer ?
#
loop_
_entity_poly.entity_id
_entity_poly.type
_entity_poly.pdbx_seq_one_letter_code
_entity_poly.pdbx_strand_id
1 'polypeptide(L)'
;MLTVQETAYPRLKSNPTPKELDKLFSPILKELNWTKMHSRNPFSQLNFLIMLKVFQCLNYFVPITDVPLVIIKHIAKISNISLSGDEKWDSYHRTGTGKRQITMIRNYRQAKIFDNQARQIMLSAMENAVLEKDAKSDIVNVAIDELVKHSYELPAFQTLVKSVDHIHSTAYRTLYKQVADSLSNEEKSKVDALFQQIDGATYSDWHAIKRDPGRPTLEQIRTWIARKNWISDRQVGSNFFQNLHIPPAKVERLAAEAKTLDAARMKELEPHKRYTLAISLLHVQHAKTIDDIGTMYIKRVAKAENKAERAFHILKEKREKQTDELITTLRDTITTYQLDVDVETRLHSLETLIGGNRGQQILENCDEYLAYTGNNYFSFMWKYLKSNRSELIN
;
A
#
# COMPACT_ATOMS: atom_id res chain seq x y z
N MET A 1 0.51 1.69 -20.79
CA MET A 1 0.14 0.53 -21.60
C MET A 1 0.70 -0.69 -20.91
N LEU A 2 -0.06 -1.79 -20.81
CA LEU A 2 0.43 -3.01 -20.17
C LEU A 2 1.63 -3.55 -20.95
N THR A 3 2.75 -3.77 -20.27
CA THR A 3 3.95 -4.32 -20.92
C THR A 3 4.10 -5.80 -20.62
N VAL A 4 4.78 -6.52 -21.51
CA VAL A 4 5.08 -7.95 -21.31
C VAL A 4 5.84 -8.18 -19.99
N GLN A 5 6.67 -7.21 -19.58
CA GLN A 5 7.51 -7.30 -18.37
C GLN A 5 6.71 -7.29 -17.06
N GLU A 6 5.51 -6.69 -17.09
CA GLU A 6 4.59 -6.61 -15.95
C GLU A 6 3.77 -7.91 -15.80
N THR A 7 3.92 -8.87 -16.71
CA THR A 7 3.11 -10.09 -16.77
C THR A 7 3.97 -11.36 -16.71
N ALA A 8 3.34 -12.48 -16.39
CA ALA A 8 3.92 -13.82 -16.47
C ALA A 8 4.03 -14.34 -17.91
N TYR A 9 3.80 -13.49 -18.92
CA TYR A 9 3.87 -13.89 -20.33
C TYR A 9 5.30 -14.36 -20.70
N PRO A 10 5.47 -15.60 -21.20
CA PRO A 10 6.80 -16.15 -21.46
C PRO A 10 7.59 -15.37 -22.51
N ARG A 11 8.88 -15.16 -22.24
CA ARG A 11 9.81 -14.46 -23.13
C ARG A 11 11.18 -15.14 -23.19
N LEU A 12 11.83 -15.03 -24.34
CA LEU A 12 13.24 -15.39 -24.48
C LEU A 12 14.10 -14.24 -23.94
N LYS A 13 15.09 -14.57 -23.10
CA LYS A 13 16.12 -13.61 -22.69
C LYS A 13 17.13 -13.46 -23.82
N SER A 14 17.53 -12.23 -24.14
CA SER A 14 18.54 -11.98 -25.18
C SER A 14 19.90 -12.59 -24.82
N ASN A 15 20.27 -12.52 -23.54
CA ASN A 15 21.49 -13.12 -22.98
C ASN A 15 21.15 -14.05 -21.80
N PRO A 16 20.75 -15.31 -22.06
CA PRO A 16 20.54 -16.30 -21.01
C PRO A 16 21.89 -16.71 -20.38
N THR A 17 21.88 -17.00 -19.08
CA THR A 17 23.08 -17.51 -18.42
C THR A 17 23.40 -18.95 -18.88
N PRO A 18 24.66 -19.42 -18.80
CA PRO A 18 25.02 -20.78 -19.19
C PRO A 18 24.18 -21.86 -18.48
N LYS A 19 23.87 -21.66 -17.19
CA LYS A 19 23.00 -22.56 -16.41
C LYS A 19 21.57 -22.61 -16.95
N GLU A 20 21.03 -21.48 -17.40
CA GLU A 20 19.69 -21.41 -18.00
C GLU A 20 19.67 -22.05 -19.39
N LEU A 21 20.72 -21.85 -20.19
CA LEU A 21 20.92 -22.52 -21.47
C LEU A 21 20.91 -24.05 -21.29
N ASP A 22 21.68 -24.54 -20.33
CA ASP A 22 21.78 -25.97 -20.06
C ASP A 22 20.44 -26.56 -19.59
N LYS A 23 19.70 -25.84 -18.74
CA LYS A 23 18.43 -26.33 -18.17
C LYS A 23 17.28 -26.30 -19.17
N LEU A 24 17.14 -25.22 -19.95
CA LEU A 24 15.95 -24.96 -20.76
C LEU A 24 16.13 -25.37 -22.23
N PHE A 25 17.34 -25.24 -22.76
CA PHE A 25 17.58 -25.34 -24.20
C PHE A 25 18.40 -26.58 -24.60
N SER A 26 18.90 -27.39 -23.66
CA SER A 26 19.58 -28.64 -23.98
C SER A 26 18.61 -29.74 -24.41
N PRO A 27 18.72 -30.27 -25.65
CA PRO A 27 17.93 -31.42 -26.08
C PRO A 27 18.30 -32.70 -25.32
N ILE A 28 17.27 -33.44 -24.90
CA ILE A 28 17.44 -34.74 -24.25
C ILE A 28 17.60 -35.81 -25.34
N LEU A 29 18.27 -36.92 -25.05
CA LEU A 29 18.46 -38.04 -25.99
C LEU A 29 17.18 -38.50 -26.68
N LYS A 30 16.05 -38.54 -25.97
CA LYS A 30 14.73 -38.87 -26.54
C LYS A 30 14.32 -37.91 -27.66
N GLU A 31 14.54 -36.61 -27.47
CA GLU A 31 14.19 -35.57 -28.44
C GLU A 31 15.15 -35.56 -29.64
N LEU A 32 16.45 -35.83 -29.40
CA LEU A 32 17.44 -35.98 -30.46
C LEU A 32 17.10 -37.16 -31.37
N ASN A 33 16.73 -38.32 -30.80
CA ASN A 33 16.33 -39.48 -31.59
C ASN A 33 15.02 -39.24 -32.34
N TRP A 34 14.03 -38.62 -31.67
CA TRP A 34 12.75 -38.29 -32.29
C TRP A 34 12.90 -37.34 -33.49
N THR A 35 13.71 -36.27 -33.35
CA THR A 35 13.97 -35.33 -34.45
C THR A 35 14.75 -35.96 -35.61
N LYS A 36 15.71 -36.86 -35.34
CA LYS A 36 16.41 -37.64 -36.38
C LYS A 36 15.47 -38.55 -37.19
N MET A 37 14.47 -39.15 -36.56
CA MET A 37 13.49 -40.00 -37.27
C MET A 37 12.61 -39.20 -38.24
N HIS A 38 12.32 -37.94 -37.91
CA HIS A 38 11.37 -37.10 -38.65
C HIS A 38 12.03 -36.03 -39.54
N SER A 39 13.35 -35.86 -39.49
CA SER A 39 14.10 -34.93 -40.32
C SER A 39 15.38 -35.55 -40.86
N ARG A 40 15.57 -35.49 -42.19
CA ARG A 40 16.73 -36.11 -42.87
C ARG A 40 17.92 -35.16 -43.05
N ASN A 41 17.67 -33.85 -43.07
CA ASN A 41 18.71 -32.84 -43.30
C ASN A 41 19.13 -32.21 -41.95
N PRO A 42 20.44 -32.10 -41.65
CA PRO A 42 20.95 -31.42 -40.45
C PRO A 42 20.35 -30.03 -40.22
N PHE A 43 20.13 -29.23 -41.28
CA PHE A 43 19.49 -27.92 -41.18
C PHE A 43 18.03 -28.02 -40.69
N SER A 44 17.28 -28.98 -41.24
CA SER A 44 15.89 -29.23 -40.85
C SER A 44 15.79 -29.79 -39.43
N GLN A 45 16.75 -30.63 -39.04
CA GLN A 45 16.85 -31.19 -37.70
C GLN A 45 17.13 -30.11 -36.64
N LEU A 46 18.08 -29.21 -36.94
CA LEU A 46 18.39 -28.08 -36.07
C LEU A 46 17.18 -27.17 -35.88
N ASN A 47 16.51 -26.78 -36.97
CA ASN A 47 15.32 -25.93 -36.90
C ASN A 47 14.18 -26.60 -36.12
N PHE A 48 14.00 -27.91 -36.29
CA PHE A 48 13.02 -28.68 -35.51
C PHE A 48 13.36 -28.63 -34.00
N LEU A 49 14.62 -28.88 -33.63
CA LEU A 49 15.06 -28.81 -32.22
C LEU A 49 14.89 -27.41 -31.63
N ILE A 50 15.20 -26.36 -32.39
CA ILE A 50 14.98 -24.96 -31.99
C ILE A 50 13.49 -24.73 -31.73
N MET A 51 12.63 -25.06 -32.69
CA MET A 51 11.19 -24.87 -32.55
C MET A 51 10.61 -25.65 -31.37
N LEU A 52 11.07 -26.89 -31.16
CA LEU A 52 10.69 -27.69 -30.01
C LEU A 52 11.09 -26.97 -28.72
N LYS A 53 12.38 -26.68 -28.50
CA LYS A 53 12.87 -26.09 -27.25
C LYS A 53 12.30 -24.72 -26.95
N VAL A 54 12.15 -23.90 -27.97
CA VAL A 54 11.52 -22.59 -27.82
C VAL A 54 10.04 -22.75 -27.45
N PHE A 55 9.31 -23.69 -28.07
CA PHE A 55 7.94 -24.00 -27.68
C PHE A 55 7.86 -24.54 -26.24
N GLN A 56 8.81 -25.37 -25.80
CA GLN A 56 8.86 -25.86 -24.41
C GLN A 56 9.01 -24.74 -23.38
N CYS A 57 9.71 -23.66 -23.75
CA CYS A 57 9.95 -22.51 -22.89
C CYS A 57 8.81 -21.48 -22.96
N LEU A 58 8.22 -21.27 -24.13
CA LEU A 58 7.29 -20.18 -24.39
C LEU A 58 5.81 -20.59 -24.41
N ASN A 59 5.51 -21.85 -24.74
CA ASN A 59 4.17 -22.36 -25.01
C ASN A 59 3.44 -21.64 -26.18
N TYR A 60 4.20 -21.08 -27.11
CA TYR A 60 3.75 -20.58 -28.41
C TYR A 60 4.91 -20.65 -29.42
N PHE A 61 4.60 -20.61 -30.71
CA PHE A 61 5.61 -20.64 -31.78
C PHE A 61 6.06 -19.22 -32.14
N VAL A 62 7.38 -19.06 -32.33
CA VAL A 62 7.99 -17.83 -32.84
C VAL A 62 8.79 -18.13 -34.11
N PRO A 63 8.97 -17.14 -35.01
CA PRO A 63 9.95 -17.21 -36.08
C PRO A 63 11.34 -17.52 -35.53
N ILE A 64 12.11 -18.37 -36.23
CA ILE A 64 13.49 -18.70 -35.83
C ILE A 64 14.39 -17.46 -35.84
N THR A 65 14.09 -16.48 -36.70
CA THR A 65 14.74 -15.16 -36.76
C THR A 65 14.64 -14.38 -35.45
N ASP A 66 13.61 -14.62 -34.65
CA ASP A 66 13.36 -13.91 -33.40
C ASP A 66 14.05 -14.60 -32.20
N VAL A 67 14.66 -15.76 -32.44
CA VAL A 67 15.39 -16.54 -31.41
C VAL A 67 16.82 -16.01 -31.29
N PRO A 68 17.28 -15.65 -30.08
CA PRO A 68 18.67 -15.23 -29.86
C PRO A 68 19.69 -16.23 -30.39
N LEU A 69 20.69 -15.74 -31.13
CA LEU A 69 21.75 -16.57 -31.73
C LEU A 69 22.51 -17.43 -30.69
N VAL A 70 22.61 -16.95 -29.45
CA VAL A 70 23.24 -17.71 -28.34
C VAL A 70 22.51 -19.03 -28.09
N ILE A 71 21.17 -19.02 -28.14
CA ILE A 71 20.34 -20.22 -27.95
C ILE A 71 20.50 -21.17 -29.15
N ILE A 72 20.49 -20.63 -30.37
CA ILE A 72 20.67 -21.41 -31.61
C ILE A 72 22.02 -22.13 -31.60
N LYS A 73 23.11 -21.40 -31.28
CA LYS A 73 24.46 -21.96 -31.19
C LYS A 73 24.58 -23.04 -30.11
N HIS A 74 23.92 -22.85 -28.98
CA HIS A 74 23.88 -23.84 -27.89
C HIS A 74 23.24 -25.16 -28.34
N ILE A 75 22.05 -25.07 -28.97
CA ILE A 75 21.33 -26.25 -29.47
C ILE A 75 22.14 -26.96 -30.57
N ALA A 76 22.74 -26.22 -31.49
CA ALA A 76 23.60 -26.76 -32.55
C ALA A 76 24.81 -27.52 -31.97
N LYS A 77 25.48 -26.93 -30.97
CA LYS A 77 26.62 -27.55 -30.28
C LYS A 77 26.23 -28.87 -29.61
N ILE A 78 25.12 -28.92 -28.87
CA ILE A 78 24.69 -30.13 -28.17
C ILE A 78 24.22 -31.22 -29.14
N SER A 79 23.62 -30.83 -30.26
CA SER A 79 23.13 -31.75 -31.28
C SER A 79 24.22 -32.24 -32.24
N ASN A 80 25.46 -31.77 -32.11
CA ASN A 80 26.57 -32.02 -33.03
C ASN A 80 26.24 -31.65 -34.49
N ILE A 81 25.54 -30.53 -34.69
CA ILE A 81 25.19 -29.99 -36.00
C ILE A 81 26.03 -28.74 -36.26
N SER A 82 26.78 -28.73 -37.37
CA SER A 82 27.57 -27.58 -37.78
C SER A 82 26.69 -26.48 -38.40
N LEU A 83 26.92 -25.24 -37.98
CA LEU A 83 26.34 -24.06 -38.62
C LEU A 83 27.24 -23.62 -39.78
N SER A 84 26.65 -23.41 -40.96
CA SER A 84 27.33 -22.99 -42.18
C SER A 84 27.49 -21.47 -42.29
N GLY A 85 26.71 -20.67 -41.54
CA GLY A 85 26.75 -19.21 -41.57
C GLY A 85 25.84 -18.55 -42.62
N ASP A 86 25.42 -19.31 -43.64
CA ASP A 86 24.48 -18.89 -44.71
C ASP A 86 23.04 -19.40 -44.48
N GLU A 87 22.67 -19.69 -43.24
CA GLU A 87 21.35 -20.24 -42.91
C GLU A 87 20.21 -19.30 -43.28
N LYS A 88 19.36 -19.73 -44.23
CA LYS A 88 18.13 -19.02 -44.59
C LYS A 88 16.99 -19.43 -43.65
N TRP A 89 16.92 -18.81 -42.49
CA TRP A 89 15.82 -19.02 -41.53
C TRP A 89 14.54 -18.25 -41.88
N ASP A 90 14.63 -17.29 -42.80
CA ASP A 90 13.50 -16.48 -43.24
C ASP A 90 12.34 -17.37 -43.70
N SER A 91 11.18 -17.17 -43.07
CA SER A 91 9.95 -17.90 -43.40
C SER A 91 10.03 -19.43 -43.30
N TYR A 92 11.04 -20.02 -42.62
CA TYR A 92 11.15 -21.48 -42.47
C TYR A 92 9.86 -22.09 -41.89
N HIS A 93 9.28 -21.43 -40.88
CA HIS A 93 8.01 -21.81 -40.25
C HIS A 93 6.81 -21.86 -41.22
N ARG A 94 6.88 -21.15 -42.37
CA ARG A 94 5.83 -21.12 -43.40
C ARG A 94 5.99 -22.22 -44.45
N THR A 95 7.17 -22.83 -44.55
CA THR A 95 7.42 -23.93 -45.49
C THR A 95 6.56 -25.16 -45.16
N GLY A 96 6.35 -26.04 -46.14
CA GLY A 96 5.62 -27.29 -45.92
C GLY A 96 6.25 -28.17 -44.84
N THR A 97 7.58 -28.19 -44.75
CA THR A 97 8.33 -28.91 -43.72
C THR A 97 8.13 -28.27 -42.33
N GLY A 98 8.26 -26.95 -42.21
CA GLY A 98 8.05 -26.23 -40.95
C GLY A 98 6.63 -26.41 -40.40
N LYS A 99 5.60 -26.31 -41.24
CA LYS A 99 4.19 -26.56 -40.84
C LYS A 99 3.96 -27.99 -40.34
N ARG A 100 4.56 -28.99 -40.98
CA ARG A 100 4.51 -30.39 -40.53
C ARG A 100 5.19 -30.56 -39.18
N GLN A 101 6.36 -29.95 -38.99
CA GLN A 101 7.09 -30.00 -37.71
C GLN A 101 6.29 -29.32 -36.58
N ILE A 102 5.65 -28.17 -36.81
CA ILE A 102 4.75 -27.52 -35.84
C ILE A 102 3.66 -28.50 -35.39
N THR A 103 3.03 -29.19 -36.34
CA THR A 103 1.98 -30.17 -36.06
C THR A 103 2.53 -31.36 -35.25
N MET A 104 3.74 -31.83 -35.56
CA MET A 104 4.40 -32.88 -34.78
C MET A 104 4.72 -32.43 -33.35
N ILE A 105 5.19 -31.19 -33.16
CA ILE A 105 5.49 -30.62 -31.83
C ILE A 105 4.21 -30.53 -30.99
N ARG A 106 3.11 -30.07 -31.59
CA ARG A 106 1.79 -30.02 -30.93
C ARG A 106 1.37 -31.38 -30.42
N ASN A 107 1.43 -32.39 -31.29
CA ASN A 107 1.08 -33.77 -30.92
C ASN A 107 2.01 -34.34 -29.84
N TYR A 108 3.32 -34.08 -29.96
CA TYR A 108 4.32 -34.54 -28.98
C TYR A 108 4.09 -33.92 -27.59
N ARG A 109 3.67 -32.65 -27.52
CA ARG A 109 3.41 -31.93 -26.27
C ARG A 109 1.96 -32.00 -25.80
N GLN A 110 1.07 -32.63 -26.58
CA GLN A 110 -0.37 -32.62 -26.36
C GLN A 110 -0.94 -31.19 -26.24
N ALA A 111 -0.32 -30.24 -26.93
CA ALA A 111 -0.72 -28.85 -26.92
C ALA A 111 -1.87 -28.60 -27.90
N LYS A 112 -2.91 -27.92 -27.43
CA LYS A 112 -4.08 -27.53 -28.23
C LYS A 112 -3.87 -26.15 -28.83
N ILE A 113 -4.32 -25.97 -30.07
CA ILE A 113 -4.27 -24.67 -30.75
C ILE A 113 -5.19 -23.70 -30.01
N PHE A 114 -4.79 -22.42 -29.95
CA PHE A 114 -5.68 -21.36 -29.47
C PHE A 114 -6.86 -21.19 -30.44
N ASP A 115 -7.99 -21.79 -30.09
CA ASP A 115 -9.23 -21.78 -30.85
C ASP A 115 -10.32 -20.94 -30.16
N ASN A 116 -11.55 -21.02 -30.65
CA ASN A 116 -12.68 -20.31 -30.06
C ASN A 116 -12.97 -20.79 -28.63
N GLN A 117 -12.73 -22.07 -28.32
CA GLN A 117 -12.98 -22.62 -26.99
C GLN A 117 -11.94 -22.12 -25.98
N ALA A 118 -10.66 -22.09 -26.39
CA ALA A 118 -9.58 -21.47 -25.63
C ALA A 118 -9.84 -19.98 -25.36
N ARG A 119 -10.36 -19.26 -26.36
CA ARG A 119 -10.77 -17.86 -26.20
C ARG A 119 -11.88 -17.71 -25.17
N GLN A 120 -12.89 -18.58 -25.15
CA GLN A 120 -13.95 -18.52 -24.14
C GLN A 120 -13.44 -18.78 -22.73
N ILE A 121 -12.55 -19.77 -22.55
CA ILE A 121 -11.90 -20.05 -21.25
C ILE A 121 -11.08 -18.85 -20.78
N MET A 122 -10.33 -18.23 -21.70
CA MET A 122 -9.55 -17.03 -21.42
C MET A 122 -10.45 -15.87 -20.98
N LEU A 123 -11.53 -15.60 -21.71
CA LEU A 123 -12.46 -14.51 -21.40
C LEU A 123 -13.17 -14.74 -20.06
N SER A 124 -13.68 -15.95 -19.80
CA SER A 124 -14.36 -16.27 -18.54
C SER A 124 -13.42 -16.19 -17.34
N ALA A 125 -12.17 -16.62 -17.48
CA ALA A 125 -11.14 -16.47 -16.45
C ALA A 125 -10.87 -14.99 -16.16
N MET A 126 -10.77 -14.16 -17.20
CA MET A 126 -10.55 -12.71 -17.06
C MET A 126 -11.77 -12.01 -16.43
N GLU A 127 -13.00 -12.37 -16.81
CA GLU A 127 -14.24 -11.81 -16.25
C GLU A 127 -14.36 -12.08 -14.76
N ASN A 128 -14.11 -13.33 -14.34
CA ASN A 128 -14.10 -13.69 -12.91
C ASN A 128 -12.97 -12.95 -12.18
N ALA A 129 -11.78 -12.88 -12.76
CA ALA A 129 -10.63 -12.22 -12.15
C ALA A 129 -10.85 -10.71 -11.95
N VAL A 130 -11.58 -10.03 -12.85
CA VAL A 130 -11.84 -8.58 -12.77
C VAL A 130 -12.72 -8.20 -11.58
N LEU A 131 -13.52 -9.13 -11.05
CA LEU A 131 -14.34 -8.87 -9.87
C LEU A 131 -13.47 -8.67 -8.63
N GLU A 132 -12.47 -9.53 -8.45
CA GLU A 132 -11.56 -9.53 -7.29
C GLU A 132 -10.32 -8.65 -7.50
N LYS A 133 -9.72 -8.76 -8.70
CA LYS A 133 -8.47 -8.11 -9.07
C LYS A 133 -8.73 -6.91 -9.95
N ASP A 134 -7.86 -5.93 -9.82
CA ASP A 134 -8.02 -4.65 -10.50
C ASP A 134 -6.82 -4.28 -11.36
N ALA A 135 -5.62 -4.81 -11.05
CA ALA A 135 -4.47 -4.65 -11.93
C ALA A 135 -4.63 -5.53 -13.18
N LYS A 136 -4.58 -4.90 -14.37
CA LYS A 136 -4.67 -5.59 -15.66
C LYS A 136 -3.62 -6.68 -15.83
N SER A 137 -2.41 -6.49 -15.28
CA SER A 137 -1.35 -7.51 -15.25
C SER A 137 -1.80 -8.79 -14.57
N ASP A 138 -2.45 -8.67 -13.41
CA ASP A 138 -2.85 -9.83 -12.62
C ASP A 138 -3.99 -10.60 -13.28
N ILE A 139 -4.88 -9.89 -13.97
CA ILE A 139 -5.96 -10.47 -14.78
C ILE A 139 -5.38 -11.23 -15.98
N VAL A 140 -4.38 -10.66 -16.67
CA VAL A 140 -3.66 -11.35 -17.74
C VAL A 140 -2.96 -12.61 -17.22
N ASN A 141 -2.32 -12.53 -16.04
CA ASN A 141 -1.61 -13.67 -15.45
C ASN A 141 -2.57 -14.83 -15.14
N VAL A 142 -3.74 -14.55 -14.57
CA VAL A 142 -4.78 -15.58 -14.34
C VAL A 142 -5.20 -16.25 -15.64
N ALA A 143 -5.37 -15.46 -16.72
CA ALA A 143 -5.73 -16.01 -18.02
C ALA A 143 -4.62 -16.87 -18.63
N ILE A 144 -3.35 -16.48 -18.47
CA ILE A 144 -2.20 -17.27 -18.89
C ILE A 144 -2.16 -18.60 -18.13
N ASP A 145 -2.32 -18.57 -16.82
CA ASP A 145 -2.30 -19.77 -15.97
C ASP A 145 -3.41 -20.74 -16.37
N GLU A 146 -4.63 -20.25 -16.63
CA GLU A 146 -5.75 -21.10 -17.04
C GLU A 146 -5.52 -21.70 -18.44
N LEU A 147 -4.98 -20.93 -19.40
CA LEU A 147 -4.62 -21.45 -20.72
C LEU A 147 -3.54 -22.54 -20.64
N VAL A 148 -2.50 -22.33 -19.83
CA VAL A 148 -1.42 -23.31 -19.63
C VAL A 148 -1.95 -24.57 -18.95
N LYS A 149 -2.82 -24.43 -17.94
CA LYS A 149 -3.45 -25.55 -17.23
C LYS A 149 -4.27 -26.45 -18.15
N HIS A 150 -4.98 -25.87 -19.12
CA HIS A 150 -5.73 -26.64 -20.14
C HIS A 150 -4.87 -27.05 -21.35
N SER A 151 -3.55 -26.84 -21.29
CA SER A 151 -2.59 -27.17 -22.35
C SER A 151 -2.87 -26.48 -23.69
N TYR A 152 -3.41 -25.25 -23.66
CA TYR A 152 -3.56 -24.43 -24.85
C TYR A 152 -2.28 -23.64 -25.16
N GLU A 153 -2.03 -23.42 -26.45
CA GLU A 153 -1.05 -22.45 -26.92
C GLU A 153 -1.44 -21.04 -26.49
N LEU A 154 -0.45 -20.25 -26.10
CA LEU A 154 -0.70 -18.86 -25.74
C LEU A 154 -0.97 -18.02 -26.99
N PRO A 155 -2.03 -17.18 -26.99
CA PRO A 155 -2.25 -16.23 -28.07
C PRO A 155 -1.19 -15.13 -28.03
N ALA A 156 -1.05 -14.40 -29.13
CA ALA A 156 -0.20 -13.21 -29.15
C ALA A 156 -0.54 -12.26 -27.99
N PHE A 157 0.48 -11.71 -27.33
CA PHE A 157 0.32 -10.82 -26.17
C PHE A 157 -0.69 -9.69 -26.42
N GLN A 158 -0.69 -9.10 -27.62
CA GLN A 158 -1.64 -8.05 -27.98
C GLN A 158 -3.11 -8.50 -27.89
N THR A 159 -3.40 -9.77 -28.14
CA THR A 159 -4.74 -10.36 -27.99
C THR A 159 -5.15 -10.38 -26.52
N LEU A 160 -4.24 -10.73 -25.61
CA LEU A 160 -4.48 -10.69 -24.16
C LEU A 160 -4.73 -9.26 -23.69
N VAL A 161 -3.89 -8.31 -24.11
CA VAL A 161 -4.02 -6.89 -23.75
C VAL A 161 -5.36 -6.33 -24.23
N LYS A 162 -5.71 -6.53 -25.50
CA LYS A 162 -7.00 -6.06 -26.05
C LYS A 162 -8.19 -6.68 -25.34
N SER A 163 -8.11 -7.97 -24.99
CA SER A 163 -9.19 -8.66 -24.28
C SER A 163 -9.37 -8.13 -22.86
N VAL A 164 -8.27 -7.96 -22.11
CA VAL A 164 -8.33 -7.38 -20.76
C VAL A 164 -8.80 -5.93 -20.79
N ASP A 165 -8.36 -5.12 -21.75
CA ASP A 165 -8.85 -3.74 -21.89
C ASP A 165 -10.36 -3.69 -22.12
N HIS A 166 -10.89 -4.58 -22.97
CA HIS A 166 -12.31 -4.68 -23.25
C HIS A 166 -13.12 -5.15 -22.03
N ILE A 167 -12.68 -6.22 -21.36
CA ILE A 167 -13.37 -6.73 -20.17
C ILE A 167 -13.32 -5.70 -19.04
N HIS A 168 -12.15 -5.11 -18.79
CA HIS A 168 -11.97 -4.11 -17.75
C HIS A 168 -12.84 -2.87 -17.99
N SER A 169 -12.89 -2.36 -19.23
CA SER A 169 -13.76 -1.22 -19.56
C SER A 169 -15.24 -1.55 -19.41
N THR A 170 -15.66 -2.75 -19.81
CA THR A 170 -17.04 -3.22 -19.66
C THR A 170 -17.42 -3.36 -18.19
N ALA A 171 -16.60 -4.03 -17.39
CA ALA A 171 -16.83 -4.22 -15.96
C ALA A 171 -16.90 -2.90 -15.20
N TYR A 172 -15.97 -1.96 -15.49
CA TYR A 172 -15.98 -0.64 -14.88
C TYR A 172 -17.21 0.18 -15.29
N ARG A 173 -17.64 0.09 -16.55
CA ARG A 173 -18.86 0.76 -17.00
C ARG A 173 -20.10 0.23 -16.28
N THR A 174 -20.18 -1.08 -16.07
CA THR A 174 -21.25 -1.71 -15.28
C THR A 174 -21.19 -1.27 -13.82
N LEU A 175 -20.00 -1.25 -13.22
CA LEU A 175 -19.79 -0.79 -11.85
C LEU A 175 -20.22 0.67 -11.66
N TYR A 176 -19.82 1.56 -12.58
CA TYR A 176 -20.21 2.96 -12.54
C TYR A 176 -21.73 3.14 -12.63
N LYS A 177 -22.38 2.39 -13.53
CA LYS A 177 -23.85 2.40 -13.63
C LYS A 177 -24.50 1.88 -12.35
N GLN A 178 -24.08 0.74 -11.84
CA GLN A 178 -24.65 0.13 -10.64
C GLN A 178 -24.57 1.09 -9.43
N VAL A 179 -23.43 1.76 -9.24
CA VAL A 179 -23.27 2.76 -8.18
C VAL A 179 -24.15 3.98 -8.44
N ALA A 180 -24.23 4.45 -9.69
CA ALA A 180 -25.07 5.61 -10.03
C ALA A 180 -26.57 5.32 -9.89
N ASP A 181 -27.02 4.12 -10.21
CA ASP A 181 -28.42 3.70 -10.15
C ASP A 181 -28.87 3.45 -8.70
N SER A 182 -27.96 3.06 -7.81
CA SER A 182 -28.25 2.90 -6.39
C SER A 182 -28.36 4.23 -5.62
N LEU A 183 -28.07 5.37 -6.26
CA LEU A 183 -28.15 6.69 -5.64
C LEU A 183 -29.49 7.37 -5.93
N SER A 184 -30.06 7.95 -4.88
CA SER A 184 -31.21 8.83 -4.99
C SER A 184 -30.87 10.12 -5.75
N ASN A 185 -31.89 10.77 -6.31
CA ASN A 185 -31.73 12.06 -6.99
C ASN A 185 -31.26 13.17 -6.04
N GLU A 186 -31.63 13.07 -4.75
CA GLU A 186 -31.16 13.99 -3.71
C GLU A 186 -29.65 13.83 -3.46
N GLU A 187 -29.16 12.60 -3.35
CA GLU A 187 -27.73 12.31 -3.19
C GLU A 187 -26.92 12.75 -4.41
N LYS A 188 -27.42 12.50 -5.63
CA LYS A 188 -26.79 12.99 -6.87
C LYS A 188 -26.68 14.51 -6.87
N SER A 189 -27.74 15.21 -6.47
CA SER A 189 -27.76 16.67 -6.37
C SER A 189 -26.77 17.20 -5.33
N LYS A 190 -26.66 16.55 -4.16
CA LYS A 190 -25.65 16.88 -3.15
C LYS A 190 -24.23 16.70 -3.67
N VAL A 191 -23.97 15.65 -4.44
CA VAL A 191 -22.67 15.41 -5.08
C VAL A 191 -22.38 16.46 -6.15
N ASP A 192 -23.35 16.80 -6.99
CA ASP A 192 -23.17 17.80 -8.03
C ASP A 192 -22.88 19.21 -7.47
N ALA A 193 -23.46 19.55 -6.31
CA ALA A 193 -23.17 20.78 -5.59
C ALA A 193 -21.69 20.90 -5.16
N LEU A 194 -20.98 19.79 -4.93
CA LEU A 194 -19.56 19.81 -4.54
C LEU A 194 -18.64 20.42 -5.61
N PHE A 195 -19.06 20.36 -6.87
CA PHE A 195 -18.27 20.87 -8.00
C PHE A 195 -18.64 22.31 -8.37
N GLN A 196 -19.70 22.86 -7.79
CA GLN A 196 -20.07 24.26 -8.01
C GLN A 196 -19.14 25.19 -7.22
N GLN A 197 -18.87 26.35 -7.79
CA GLN A 197 -18.13 27.39 -7.10
C GLN A 197 -19.15 28.19 -6.29
N ILE A 198 -18.91 28.32 -4.98
CA ILE A 198 -19.77 29.13 -4.10
C ILE A 198 -19.39 30.59 -4.32
N ASP A 199 -20.39 31.45 -4.51
CA ASP A 199 -20.17 32.90 -4.68
C ASP A 199 -19.38 33.46 -3.48
N GLY A 200 -18.21 34.04 -3.76
CA GLY A 200 -17.29 34.58 -2.75
C GLY A 200 -16.21 33.62 -2.23
N ALA A 201 -16.22 32.34 -2.61
CA ALA A 201 -15.19 31.37 -2.21
C ALA A 201 -14.14 31.14 -3.33
N THR A 202 -12.86 31.19 -2.97
CA THR A 202 -11.73 30.92 -3.90
C THR A 202 -11.65 29.45 -4.31
N TYR A 203 -12.21 28.53 -3.53
CA TYR A 203 -12.11 27.08 -3.75
C TYR A 203 -13.48 26.41 -3.63
N SER A 204 -13.73 25.39 -4.45
CA SER A 204 -14.94 24.56 -4.35
C SER A 204 -14.88 23.59 -3.17
N ASP A 205 -16.05 23.11 -2.75
CA ASP A 205 -16.20 22.09 -1.71
C ASP A 205 -15.44 20.79 -2.04
N TRP A 206 -15.30 20.47 -3.33
CA TRP A 206 -14.43 19.39 -3.81
C TRP A 206 -12.98 19.52 -3.35
N HIS A 207 -12.43 20.73 -3.36
CA HIS A 207 -11.07 20.98 -2.85
C HIS A 207 -11.03 20.86 -1.32
N ALA A 208 -12.10 21.27 -0.63
CA ALA A 208 -12.18 21.11 0.82
C ALA A 208 -12.06 19.64 1.23
N ILE A 209 -12.70 18.70 0.52
CA ILE A 209 -12.64 17.24 0.77
C ILE A 209 -11.21 16.68 0.73
N LYS A 210 -10.29 17.33 0.04
CA LYS A 210 -8.91 16.84 -0.16
C LYS A 210 -7.91 17.35 0.86
N ARG A 211 -8.29 18.32 1.70
CA ARG A 211 -7.40 18.94 2.70
C ARG A 211 -6.94 17.94 3.76
N ASP A 212 -5.67 18.07 4.15
CA ASP A 212 -5.05 17.26 5.20
C ASP A 212 -5.17 17.92 6.60
N PRO A 213 -5.13 17.10 7.67
CA PRO A 213 -5.36 17.47 9.07
C PRO A 213 -4.56 18.61 9.69
N GLY A 214 -3.45 19.04 9.10
CA GLY A 214 -2.62 20.08 9.71
C GLY A 214 -2.09 19.71 11.12
N ARG A 215 -1.89 20.72 11.98
CA ARG A 215 -1.31 20.52 13.34
C ARG A 215 -2.37 20.13 14.38
N PRO A 216 -2.06 19.24 15.34
CA PRO A 216 -3.02 18.78 16.35
C PRO A 216 -3.25 19.82 17.46
N THR A 217 -4.04 20.86 17.18
CA THR A 217 -4.54 21.85 18.15
C THR A 217 -6.01 21.58 18.51
N LEU A 218 -6.52 22.14 19.61
CA LEU A 218 -7.95 21.99 19.96
C LEU A 218 -8.87 22.56 18.89
N GLU A 219 -8.53 23.75 18.40
CA GLU A 219 -9.24 24.41 17.33
C GLU A 219 -9.27 23.57 16.05
N GLN A 220 -8.14 22.90 15.75
CA GLN A 220 -8.08 21.99 14.62
C GLN A 220 -8.96 20.74 14.82
N ILE A 221 -8.96 20.15 16.02
CA ILE A 221 -9.84 19.00 16.31
C ILE A 221 -11.31 19.40 16.14
N ARG A 222 -11.72 20.57 16.65
CA ARG A 222 -13.08 21.10 16.45
C ARG A 222 -13.43 21.29 14.98
N THR A 223 -12.50 21.88 14.22
CA THR A 223 -12.65 22.06 12.78
C THR A 223 -12.79 20.72 12.06
N TRP A 224 -12.07 19.68 12.52
CA TRP A 224 -12.12 18.34 11.95
C TRP A 224 -13.40 17.57 12.33
N ILE A 225 -13.95 17.80 13.53
CA ILE A 225 -15.26 17.29 13.90
C ILE A 225 -16.36 17.95 13.05
N ALA A 226 -16.30 19.27 12.86
CA ALA A 226 -17.24 19.97 11.97
C ALA A 226 -17.14 19.44 10.52
N ARG A 227 -15.91 19.20 10.04
CA ARG A 227 -15.66 18.56 8.75
C ARG A 227 -16.26 17.16 8.67
N LYS A 228 -16.07 16.32 9.69
CA LYS A 228 -16.64 14.96 9.74
C LYS A 228 -18.15 15.01 9.54
N ASN A 229 -18.85 15.88 10.28
CA ASN A 229 -20.30 16.05 10.16
C ASN A 229 -20.68 16.55 8.76
N TRP A 230 -19.95 17.54 8.24
CA TRP A 230 -20.16 18.06 6.89
C TRP A 230 -19.99 17.00 5.78
N ILE A 231 -19.03 16.08 5.92
CA ILE A 231 -18.87 14.92 5.01
C ILE A 231 -20.01 13.91 5.23
N SER A 232 -20.37 13.63 6.49
CA SER A 232 -21.43 12.68 6.85
C SER A 232 -22.78 13.04 6.24
N ASP A 233 -23.12 14.31 6.11
CA ASP A 233 -24.37 14.78 5.49
C ASP A 233 -24.47 14.48 3.97
N ARG A 234 -23.32 14.20 3.35
CA ARG A 234 -23.14 14.03 1.89
C ARG A 234 -22.66 12.64 1.51
N GLN A 235 -22.29 11.81 2.47
CA GLN A 235 -21.80 10.46 2.22
C GLN A 235 -22.94 9.45 2.18
N VAL A 236 -22.79 8.41 1.37
CA VAL A 236 -23.57 7.18 1.45
C VAL A 236 -23.24 6.42 2.74
N GLY A 237 -24.23 5.70 3.29
CA GLY A 237 -24.06 4.91 4.52
C GLY A 237 -22.91 3.90 4.44
N SER A 238 -22.33 3.54 5.59
CA SER A 238 -21.11 2.71 5.69
C SER A 238 -21.19 1.35 4.98
N ASN A 239 -22.40 0.79 4.82
CA ASN A 239 -22.62 -0.51 4.18
C ASN A 239 -22.92 -0.42 2.68
N PHE A 240 -22.93 0.78 2.09
CA PHE A 240 -23.32 0.99 0.70
C PHE A 240 -22.49 0.15 -0.28
N PHE A 241 -21.15 0.23 -0.19
CA PHE A 241 -20.27 -0.55 -1.08
C PHE A 241 -20.30 -2.05 -0.78
N GLN A 242 -20.55 -2.44 0.46
CA GLN A 242 -20.70 -3.85 0.86
C GLN A 242 -21.96 -4.46 0.24
N ASN A 243 -23.09 -3.74 0.26
CA ASN A 243 -24.34 -4.18 -0.36
C ASN A 243 -24.20 -4.35 -1.88
N LEU A 244 -23.36 -3.51 -2.52
CA LEU A 244 -23.04 -3.62 -3.94
C LEU A 244 -21.97 -4.68 -4.26
N HIS A 245 -21.46 -5.39 -3.24
CA HIS A 245 -20.39 -6.39 -3.37
C HIS A 245 -19.11 -5.83 -3.99
N ILE A 246 -18.80 -4.55 -3.74
CA ILE A 246 -17.59 -3.90 -4.24
C ILE A 246 -16.45 -4.06 -3.22
N PRO A 247 -15.30 -4.67 -3.60
CA PRO A 247 -14.18 -4.86 -2.69
C PRO A 247 -13.61 -3.52 -2.16
N PRO A 248 -13.23 -3.43 -0.87
CA PRO A 248 -12.67 -2.20 -0.28
C PRO A 248 -11.46 -1.64 -1.04
N ALA A 249 -10.56 -2.52 -1.49
CA ALA A 249 -9.38 -2.12 -2.28
C ALA A 249 -9.74 -1.40 -3.58
N LYS A 250 -10.88 -1.75 -4.20
CA LYS A 250 -11.35 -1.08 -5.43
C LYS A 250 -11.94 0.30 -5.09
N VAL A 251 -12.64 0.44 -3.96
CA VAL A 251 -13.14 1.73 -3.46
C VAL A 251 -11.98 2.69 -3.16
N GLU A 252 -10.92 2.20 -2.50
CA GLU A 252 -9.72 3.01 -2.21
C GLU A 252 -9.03 3.52 -3.48
N ARG A 253 -8.93 2.68 -4.52
CA ARG A 253 -8.36 3.09 -5.82
C ARG A 253 -9.23 4.12 -6.53
N LEU A 254 -10.54 3.92 -6.55
CA LEU A 254 -11.48 4.90 -7.11
C LEU A 254 -11.38 6.24 -6.36
N ALA A 255 -11.25 6.21 -5.02
CA ALA A 255 -10.99 7.40 -4.23
C ALA A 255 -9.64 8.05 -4.55
N ALA A 256 -8.59 7.26 -4.77
CA ALA A 256 -7.29 7.76 -5.18
C ALA A 256 -7.33 8.43 -6.56
N GLU A 257 -8.01 7.83 -7.56
CA GLU A 257 -8.26 8.43 -8.87
C GLU A 257 -8.99 9.77 -8.70
N ALA A 258 -10.09 9.79 -7.95
CA ALA A 258 -10.87 11.00 -7.67
C ALA A 258 -10.03 12.10 -6.99
N LYS A 259 -9.09 11.72 -6.09
CA LYS A 259 -8.20 12.65 -5.42
C LYS A 259 -7.29 13.40 -6.41
N THR A 260 -6.92 12.81 -7.54
CA THR A 260 -6.08 13.46 -8.57
C THR A 260 -6.82 14.48 -9.45
N LEU A 261 -8.15 14.40 -9.51
CA LEU A 261 -8.96 15.20 -10.44
C LEU A 261 -9.49 16.49 -9.78
N ASP A 262 -9.34 17.64 -10.41
CA ASP A 262 -9.96 18.89 -9.93
C ASP A 262 -11.48 18.93 -10.24
N ALA A 263 -12.17 19.97 -9.77
CA ALA A 263 -13.61 20.08 -9.96
C ALA A 263 -14.00 20.24 -11.44
N ALA A 264 -13.16 20.87 -12.26
CA ALA A 264 -13.39 21.04 -13.69
C ALA A 264 -13.34 19.70 -14.43
N ARG A 265 -12.26 18.92 -14.23
CA ARG A 265 -12.12 17.57 -14.81
C ARG A 265 -13.21 16.64 -14.33
N MET A 266 -13.62 16.72 -13.07
CA MET A 266 -14.74 15.93 -12.57
C MET A 266 -16.04 16.24 -13.32
N LYS A 267 -16.30 17.51 -13.70
CA LYS A 267 -17.48 17.88 -14.50
C LYS A 267 -17.46 17.36 -15.93
N GLU A 268 -16.28 17.22 -16.53
CA GLU A 268 -16.10 16.68 -17.90
C GLU A 268 -16.34 15.17 -18.00
N LEU A 269 -16.28 14.45 -16.88
CA LEU A 269 -16.53 13.01 -16.85
C LEU A 269 -18.01 12.66 -17.11
N GLU A 270 -18.22 11.45 -17.65
CA GLU A 270 -19.57 10.87 -17.72
C GLU A 270 -20.24 10.85 -16.33
N PRO A 271 -21.54 11.18 -16.22
CA PRO A 271 -22.22 11.32 -14.93
C PRO A 271 -22.05 10.10 -14.01
N HIS A 272 -22.19 8.89 -14.54
CA HIS A 272 -22.05 7.66 -13.74
C HIS A 272 -20.64 7.53 -13.14
N LYS A 273 -19.60 7.77 -13.95
CA LYS A 273 -18.21 7.75 -13.48
C LYS A 273 -17.96 8.85 -12.46
N ARG A 274 -18.47 10.06 -12.70
CA ARG A 274 -18.36 11.21 -11.79
C ARG A 274 -18.93 10.88 -10.40
N TYR A 275 -20.16 10.34 -10.34
CA TYR A 275 -20.81 10.00 -9.09
C TYR A 275 -20.05 8.92 -8.33
N THR A 276 -19.65 7.84 -9.01
CA THR A 276 -18.87 6.77 -8.36
C THR A 276 -17.59 7.29 -7.74
N LEU A 277 -16.78 8.04 -8.50
CA LEU A 277 -15.52 8.59 -8.01
C LEU A 277 -15.72 9.55 -6.82
N ALA A 278 -16.73 10.42 -6.90
CA ALA A 278 -17.05 11.35 -5.83
C ALA A 278 -17.44 10.65 -4.53
N ILE A 279 -18.29 9.64 -4.62
CA ILE A 279 -18.78 8.91 -3.45
C ILE A 279 -17.70 8.01 -2.86
N SER A 280 -16.89 7.36 -3.70
CA SER A 280 -15.72 6.63 -3.23
C SER A 280 -14.77 7.54 -2.45
N LEU A 281 -14.53 8.77 -2.94
CA LEU A 281 -13.69 9.74 -2.22
C LEU A 281 -14.33 10.18 -0.89
N LEU A 282 -15.62 10.51 -0.87
CA LEU A 282 -16.33 10.90 0.35
C LEU A 282 -16.27 9.81 1.41
N HIS A 283 -16.51 8.56 1.01
CA HIS A 283 -16.47 7.40 1.89
C HIS A 283 -15.08 7.19 2.53
N VAL A 284 -14.03 7.20 1.70
CA VAL A 284 -12.65 7.04 2.20
C VAL A 284 -12.23 8.23 3.06
N GLN A 285 -12.61 9.45 2.68
CA GLN A 285 -12.24 10.65 3.43
C GLN A 285 -12.99 10.79 4.75
N HIS A 286 -14.21 10.28 4.87
CA HIS A 286 -14.91 10.23 6.14
C HIS A 286 -14.20 9.31 7.13
N ALA A 287 -13.87 8.07 6.70
CA ALA A 287 -13.09 7.14 7.52
C ALA A 287 -11.74 7.74 7.93
N LYS A 288 -11.00 8.30 6.96
CA LYS A 288 -9.73 8.99 7.23
C LYS A 288 -9.89 10.16 8.20
N THR A 289 -10.96 10.95 8.11
CA THR A 289 -11.20 12.06 9.03
C THR A 289 -11.40 11.57 10.46
N ILE A 290 -12.06 10.42 10.66
CA ILE A 290 -12.20 9.79 11.98
C ILE A 290 -10.83 9.35 12.51
N ASP A 291 -10.03 8.67 11.69
CA ASP A 291 -8.68 8.23 12.06
C ASP A 291 -7.75 9.42 12.38
N ASP A 292 -7.87 10.50 11.62
CA ASP A 292 -7.12 11.74 11.82
C ASP A 292 -7.49 12.39 13.17
N ILE A 293 -8.79 12.46 13.50
CA ILE A 293 -9.26 12.96 14.81
C ILE A 293 -8.68 12.10 15.94
N GLY A 294 -8.75 10.77 15.82
CA GLY A 294 -8.18 9.84 16.79
C GLY A 294 -6.67 10.05 16.97
N THR A 295 -5.94 10.20 15.85
CA THR A 295 -4.50 10.45 15.85
C THR A 295 -4.15 11.78 16.53
N MET A 296 -4.90 12.85 16.25
CA MET A 296 -4.72 14.14 16.92
C MET A 296 -4.95 14.03 18.43
N TYR A 297 -5.99 13.29 18.83
CA TYR A 297 -6.32 13.07 20.23
C TYR A 297 -5.19 12.33 20.97
N ILE A 298 -4.71 11.21 20.43
CA ILE A 298 -3.60 10.44 20.99
C ILE A 298 -2.36 11.32 21.19
N LYS A 299 -1.97 12.09 20.16
CA LYS A 299 -0.82 13.01 20.24
C LYS A 299 -1.00 14.07 21.31
N ARG A 300 -2.23 14.52 21.54
CA ARG A 300 -2.55 15.52 22.56
C ARG A 300 -2.45 14.94 23.97
N VAL A 301 -2.97 13.74 24.19
CA VAL A 301 -2.85 13.03 25.47
C VAL A 301 -1.37 12.82 25.81
N ALA A 302 -0.57 12.33 24.86
CA ALA A 302 0.87 12.15 25.05
C ALA A 302 1.59 13.48 25.39
N LYS A 303 1.20 14.59 24.76
CA LYS A 303 1.76 15.91 25.09
C LYS A 303 1.37 16.39 26.49
N ALA A 304 0.17 16.05 26.96
CA ALA A 304 -0.28 16.36 28.31
C ALA A 304 0.48 15.53 29.35
N GLU A 305 0.68 14.24 29.09
CA GLU A 305 1.47 13.33 29.91
C GLU A 305 2.91 13.82 30.06
N ASN A 306 3.60 14.09 28.95
CA ASN A 306 4.96 14.63 28.96
C ASN A 306 5.07 15.97 29.73
N LYS A 307 4.03 16.81 29.71
CA LYS A 307 4.01 18.05 30.50
C LYS A 307 3.82 17.78 31.98
N ALA A 308 2.97 16.82 32.34
CA ALA A 308 2.75 16.42 33.73
C ALA A 308 4.02 15.80 34.32
N GLU A 309 4.70 14.93 33.58
CA GLU A 309 5.96 14.31 33.98
C GLU A 309 7.07 15.36 34.20
N ARG A 310 7.22 16.32 33.28
CA ARG A 310 8.17 17.43 33.46
C ARG A 310 7.84 18.29 34.69
N ALA A 311 6.56 18.61 34.90
CA ALA A 311 6.14 19.37 36.08
C ALA A 311 6.42 18.60 37.38
N PHE A 312 6.25 17.27 37.36
CA PHE A 312 6.58 16.39 38.47
C PHE A 312 8.09 16.36 38.73
N HIS A 313 8.94 16.23 37.69
CA HIS A 313 10.39 16.30 37.84
C HIS A 313 10.88 17.62 38.40
N ILE A 314 10.39 18.76 37.90
CA ILE A 314 10.74 20.09 38.43
C ILE A 314 10.38 20.20 39.91
N LEU A 315 9.21 19.67 40.29
CA LEU A 315 8.77 19.68 41.68
C LEU A 315 9.60 18.74 42.56
N LYS A 316 10.02 17.58 42.03
CA LYS A 316 10.92 16.66 42.71
C LYS A 316 12.30 17.30 42.94
N GLU A 317 12.89 17.92 41.92
CA GLU A 317 14.17 18.63 42.04
C GLU A 317 14.10 19.78 43.06
N LYS A 318 13.00 20.56 43.05
CA LYS A 318 12.78 21.61 44.05
C LYS A 318 12.73 21.01 45.47
N ARG A 319 12.07 19.86 45.63
CA ARG A 319 11.97 19.15 46.91
C ARG A 319 13.29 18.52 47.35
N GLU A 320 14.07 17.95 46.43
CA GLU A 320 15.41 17.42 46.73
C GLU A 320 16.30 18.54 47.30
N LYS A 321 16.29 19.74 46.70
CA LYS A 321 17.00 20.91 47.26
C LYS A 321 16.51 21.31 48.65
N GLN A 322 15.19 21.38 48.85
CA GLN A 322 14.62 21.68 50.17
C GLN A 322 15.00 20.61 51.20
N THR A 323 15.05 19.34 50.80
CA THR A 323 15.43 18.22 51.68
C THR A 323 16.91 18.30 52.04
N ASP A 324 17.78 18.61 51.07
CA ASP A 324 19.22 18.79 51.31
C ASP A 324 19.50 19.99 52.24
N GLU A 325 18.77 21.09 52.09
CA GLU A 325 18.85 22.25 52.99
C GLU A 325 18.41 21.89 54.42
N LEU A 326 17.30 21.15 54.57
CA LEU A 326 16.83 20.68 55.87
C LEU A 326 17.82 19.70 56.52
N ILE A 327 18.38 18.75 55.76
CA ILE A 327 19.38 17.79 56.25
C ILE A 327 20.69 18.50 56.62
N THR A 328 21.13 19.48 55.84
CA THR A 328 22.32 20.28 56.14
C THR A 328 22.11 21.07 57.43
N THR A 329 20.95 21.70 57.59
CA THR A 329 20.60 22.41 58.83
C THR A 329 20.58 21.46 60.03
N LEU A 330 20.02 20.24 59.87
CA LEU A 330 20.06 19.23 60.93
C LEU A 330 21.50 18.80 61.27
N ARG A 331 22.35 18.59 60.26
CA ARG A 331 23.76 18.26 60.47
C ARG A 331 24.49 19.39 61.21
N ASP A 332 24.31 20.63 60.79
CA ASP A 332 24.99 21.80 61.36
C ASP A 332 24.55 22.03 62.81
N THR A 333 23.28 21.77 63.13
CA THR A 333 22.77 21.90 64.49
C THR A 333 23.31 20.80 65.41
N ILE A 334 23.35 19.54 64.95
CA ILE A 334 23.97 18.43 65.69
C ILE A 334 25.47 18.67 65.88
N THR A 335 26.18 19.13 64.84
CA THR A 335 27.62 19.41 64.90
C THR A 335 27.90 20.52 65.89
N THR A 336 27.12 21.61 65.84
CA THR A 336 27.23 22.73 66.77
C THR A 336 26.96 22.31 68.22
N TYR A 337 26.01 21.40 68.44
CA TYR A 337 25.72 20.87 69.77
C TYR A 337 26.86 20.00 70.34
N GLN A 338 27.61 19.32 69.47
CA GLN A 338 28.74 18.46 69.81
C GLN A 338 30.08 19.21 69.97
N LEU A 339 30.14 20.52 69.70
CA LEU A 339 31.35 21.31 69.93
C LEU A 339 31.66 21.42 71.43
N ASP A 340 32.90 21.12 71.81
CA ASP A 340 33.42 21.22 73.19
C ASP A 340 33.76 22.68 73.55
N VAL A 341 32.74 23.53 73.52
CA VAL A 341 32.80 24.95 73.91
C VAL A 341 31.80 25.21 75.03
N ASP A 342 32.01 26.30 75.76
CA ASP A 342 31.17 26.76 76.86
C ASP A 342 29.68 26.86 76.48
N VAL A 343 28.80 26.66 77.45
CA VAL A 343 27.35 26.49 77.25
C VAL A 343 26.74 27.75 76.61
N GLU A 344 27.18 28.94 76.99
CA GLU A 344 26.68 30.20 76.44
C GLU A 344 27.06 30.40 74.96
N THR A 345 28.28 30.05 74.58
CA THR A 345 28.74 30.17 73.19
C THR A 345 28.12 29.12 72.27
N ARG A 346 27.81 27.93 72.82
CA ARG A 346 27.03 26.89 72.12
C ARG A 346 25.58 27.30 71.88
N LEU A 347 24.93 27.85 72.91
CA LEU A 347 23.55 28.35 72.81
C LEU A 347 23.44 29.52 71.83
N HIS A 348 24.39 30.47 71.86
CA HIS A 348 24.41 31.58 70.90
C HIS A 348 24.62 31.11 69.45
N SER A 349 25.45 30.08 69.24
CA SER A 349 25.67 29.48 67.91
C SER A 349 24.44 28.70 67.41
N LEU A 350 23.69 28.06 68.31
CA LEU A 350 22.41 27.42 67.97
C LEU A 350 21.31 28.46 67.67
N GLU A 351 21.30 29.57 68.41
CA GLU A 351 20.36 30.69 68.20
C GLU A 351 20.62 31.41 66.86
N THR A 352 21.86 31.47 66.40
CA THR A 352 22.17 32.01 65.06
C THR A 352 21.81 31.05 63.92
N LEU A 353 21.78 29.73 64.18
CA LEU A 353 21.40 28.71 63.19
C LEU A 353 19.89 28.50 63.07
N ILE A 354 19.16 28.45 64.20
CA ILE A 354 17.73 28.09 64.26
C ILE A 354 16.87 29.20 64.89
N GLY A 355 17.48 30.24 65.47
CA GLY A 355 16.74 31.29 66.16
C GLY A 355 16.04 32.27 65.20
N GLY A 356 15.07 33.00 65.77
CA GLY A 356 14.29 34.02 65.07
C GLY A 356 13.44 33.48 63.91
N ASN A 357 13.22 34.32 62.90
CA ASN A 357 12.35 34.01 61.75
C ASN A 357 12.82 32.81 60.92
N ARG A 358 14.09 32.41 61.03
CA ARG A 358 14.67 31.30 60.27
C ARG A 358 14.17 29.94 60.78
N GLY A 359 14.04 29.77 62.10
CA GLY A 359 13.48 28.56 62.71
C GLY A 359 12.00 28.35 62.34
N GLN A 360 11.23 29.43 62.26
CA GLN A 360 9.83 29.37 61.87
C GLN A 360 9.67 28.97 60.39
N GLN A 361 10.52 29.48 59.49
CA GLN A 361 10.56 29.06 58.08
C GLN A 361 11.00 27.60 57.92
N ILE A 362 11.95 27.12 58.74
CA ILE A 362 12.37 25.71 58.72
C ILE A 362 11.23 24.79 59.16
N LEU A 363 10.49 25.16 60.21
CA LEU A 363 9.30 24.42 60.66
C LEU A 363 8.20 24.40 59.60
N GLU A 364 7.88 25.54 59.00
CA GLU A 364 6.92 25.61 57.90
C GLU A 364 7.31 24.71 56.71
N ASN A 365 8.60 24.69 56.34
CA ASN A 365 9.11 23.79 55.31
C ASN A 365 9.03 22.29 55.70
N CYS A 366 9.28 21.97 56.97
CA CYS A 366 9.13 20.60 57.49
C CYS A 366 7.67 20.14 57.47
N ASP A 367 6.74 21.00 57.91
CA ASP A 367 5.30 20.71 57.91
C ASP A 367 4.76 20.59 56.48
N GLU A 368 5.21 21.45 55.56
CA GLU A 368 4.88 21.35 54.13
C GLU A 368 5.44 20.06 53.52
N TYR A 369 6.62 19.60 53.90
CA TYR A 369 7.16 18.33 53.43
C TYR A 369 6.34 17.13 53.93
N LEU A 370 6.00 17.10 55.22
CA LEU A 370 5.24 16.01 55.85
C LEU A 370 3.82 15.88 55.29
N ALA A 371 3.16 17.00 54.97
CA ALA A 371 1.78 17.03 54.46
C ALA A 371 1.59 16.34 53.09
N TYR A 372 2.65 16.18 52.28
CA TYR A 372 2.55 15.69 50.89
C TYR A 372 3.32 14.39 50.60
N THR A 373 3.71 13.64 51.63
CA THR A 373 4.43 12.35 51.51
C THR A 373 3.62 11.22 50.84
N GLY A 374 2.32 11.40 50.62
CA GLY A 374 1.48 10.50 49.83
C GLY A 374 1.60 10.75 48.34
N ASN A 375 2.46 9.99 47.67
CA ASN A 375 2.85 10.06 46.25
C ASN A 375 1.67 10.04 45.24
N ASN A 376 0.92 11.13 45.09
CA ASN A 376 -0.34 11.18 44.34
C ASN A 376 -0.20 11.89 42.98
N TYR A 377 0.52 11.24 42.05
CA TYR A 377 0.77 11.70 40.68
C TYR A 377 -0.53 12.01 39.90
N PHE A 378 -1.63 11.32 40.18
CA PHE A 378 -2.91 11.45 39.49
C PHE A 378 -3.58 12.83 39.64
N SER A 379 -3.31 13.54 40.74
CA SER A 379 -3.88 14.88 40.99
C SER A 379 -3.40 15.92 39.97
N PHE A 380 -2.19 15.77 39.42
CA PHE A 380 -1.63 16.69 38.45
C PHE A 380 -2.19 16.47 37.04
N MET A 381 -2.42 15.21 36.67
CA MET A 381 -3.02 14.85 35.39
C MET A 381 -4.45 15.41 35.27
N TRP A 382 -5.21 15.40 36.36
CA TRP A 382 -6.56 15.95 36.40
C TRP A 382 -6.60 17.45 36.12
N LYS A 383 -5.61 18.24 36.59
CA LYS A 383 -5.56 19.70 36.37
C LYS A 383 -5.40 20.08 34.89
N TYR A 384 -4.65 19.27 34.13
CA TYR A 384 -4.45 19.48 32.69
C TYR A 384 -5.53 18.84 31.81
N LEU A 385 -6.25 17.82 32.30
CA LEU A 385 -7.38 17.19 31.60
C LEU A 385 -8.71 17.92 31.83
N LYS A 386 -8.92 18.54 33.01
CA LYS A 386 -10.19 19.21 33.39
C LYS A 386 -10.58 20.34 32.44
N SER A 387 -9.61 21.09 31.91
CA SER A 387 -9.84 22.15 30.91
C SER A 387 -10.17 21.62 29.51
N ASN A 388 -9.86 20.35 29.21
CA ASN A 388 -10.16 19.72 27.92
C ASN A 388 -11.45 18.87 27.96
N ARG A 389 -11.96 18.52 29.15
CA ARG A 389 -13.07 17.55 29.33
C ARG A 389 -14.42 18.07 28.85
N SER A 390 -14.75 19.33 29.09
CA SER A 390 -16.04 19.92 28.69
C SER A 390 -16.23 20.01 27.18
N GLU A 391 -15.15 19.90 26.40
CA GLU A 391 -15.18 19.98 24.94
C GLU A 391 -15.14 18.60 24.25
N LEU A 392 -14.91 17.53 25.01
CA LEU A 392 -14.70 16.17 24.49
C LEU A 392 -15.88 15.21 24.72
N ILE A 393 -16.84 15.58 25.57
CA ILE A 393 -17.97 14.72 26.00
C ILE A 393 -19.33 15.28 25.53
N ASN A 394 -19.37 16.39 24.79
CA ASN A 394 -20.61 16.89 24.17
C ASN A 394 -20.71 16.48 22.70
#